data_AF-A0A915YHT7-F1
#
_entry.id   AF-A0A915YHT7-F1
#
_cell.length_a   1.000
_cell.length_b   1.000
_cell.length_c   1.000
_cell.angle_alpha   90.00
_cell.angle_beta   90.00
_cell.angle_gamma   90.00
#
_symmetry.space_group_name_H-M   'P 1'
#
loop_
_entity.id
_entity.type
_entity.pdbx_description
1 polymer ?
#
loop_
_entity_poly.entity_id
_entity_poly.type
_entity_poly.pdbx_seq_one_letter_code
_entity_poly.pdbx_strand_id
1 'polypeptide(L)'
;MNYEEVSTIIQTIFLQYFNVSLNTTTWEQPLEQLQEDFKILDYLLFLEKLLQQQLSKDIVLLENISPAIHSPNDIVALVLKLCVNECSCTV
;
A
#
# COMPACT_ATOMS: atom_id res chain seq x y z
N MET A 1 -1.23 -14.64 5.13
CA MET A 1 -2.09 -13.46 4.91
C MET A 1 -2.67 -13.58 3.51
N ASN A 2 -3.98 -13.42 3.37
CA ASN A 2 -4.69 -13.55 2.09
C ASN A 2 -5.00 -12.17 1.47
N TYR A 3 -5.52 -12.16 0.23
CA TYR A 3 -5.85 -10.92 -0.48
C TYR A 3 -6.84 -10.05 0.29
N GLU A 4 -7.91 -10.64 0.82
CA GLU A 4 -8.99 -9.93 1.52
C GLU A 4 -8.50 -9.22 2.79
N GLU A 5 -7.63 -9.87 3.56
CA GLU A 5 -6.99 -9.31 4.75
C GLU A 5 -6.14 -8.08 4.40
N VAL A 6 -5.21 -8.22 3.44
CA VAL A 6 -4.31 -7.13 3.02
C VAL A 6 -5.10 -5.96 2.43
N SER A 7 -6.08 -6.28 1.57
CA SER A 7 -7.03 -5.33 1.01
C SER A 7 -7.73 -4.51 2.08
N THR A 8 -8.29 -5.18 3.09
CA THR A 8 -9.07 -4.53 4.16
C THR A 8 -8.19 -3.59 5.00
N ILE A 9 -6.96 -4.00 5.29
CA ILE A 9 -5.99 -3.18 6.04
C ILE A 9 -5.62 -1.94 5.22
N ILE A 10 -5.29 -2.10 3.94
CA ILE A 10 -4.95 -0.98 3.06
C ILE A 10 -6.15 -0.04 2.93
N GLN A 11 -7.37 -0.54 2.70
CA GLN A 11 -8.57 0.31 2.65
C GLN A 11 -8.75 1.12 3.93
N THR A 12 -8.56 0.49 5.09
CA THR A 12 -8.67 1.15 6.39
C THR A 12 -7.65 2.27 6.52
N ILE A 13 -6.41 2.04 6.09
CA ILE A 13 -5.34 3.06 6.11
C ILE A 13 -5.72 4.27 5.24
N PHE A 14 -6.14 4.03 4.00
CA PHE A 14 -6.51 5.09 3.06
C PHE A 14 -7.71 5.91 3.55
N LEU A 15 -8.72 5.25 4.12
CA LEU A 15 -9.89 5.93 4.67
C LEU A 15 -9.55 6.76 5.91
N GLN A 16 -8.79 6.19 6.86
CA GLN A 16 -8.54 6.83 8.15
C GLN A 16 -7.46 7.92 8.11
N TYR A 17 -6.38 7.70 7.35
CA TYR A 17 -5.20 8.57 7.40
C TYR A 17 -5.08 9.48 6.18
N PHE A 18 -5.66 9.09 5.06
CA PHE A 18 -5.57 9.85 3.81
C PHE A 18 -6.91 10.40 3.34
N ASN A 19 -8.00 10.20 4.09
CA ASN A 19 -9.35 10.67 3.75
C ASN A 19 -9.79 10.28 2.33
N VAL A 20 -9.34 9.13 1.83
CA VAL A 20 -9.71 8.61 0.52
C VAL A 20 -10.91 7.69 0.69
N SER A 21 -12.05 8.10 0.14
CA SER A 21 -13.24 7.25 0.06
C SER A 21 -13.07 6.26 -1.07
N LEU A 22 -12.64 5.04 -0.74
CA LEU A 22 -12.38 3.99 -1.73
C LEU A 22 -13.68 3.30 -2.17
N ASN A 23 -14.12 3.61 -3.38
CA ASN A 23 -15.02 2.76 -4.18
C ASN A 23 -14.20 1.93 -5.18
N THR A 24 -14.84 1.04 -5.95
CA THR A 24 -14.11 0.15 -6.87
C THR A 24 -13.31 0.91 -7.94
N THR A 25 -13.79 2.09 -8.37
CA THR A 25 -13.11 2.89 -9.41
C THR A 25 -11.86 3.60 -8.89
N THR A 26 -11.86 4.01 -7.62
CA THR A 26 -10.71 4.69 -7.00
C THR A 26 -9.54 3.74 -6.75
N TRP A 27 -9.78 2.42 -6.72
CA TRP A 27 -8.74 1.46 -6.41
C TRP A 27 -7.80 1.13 -7.57
N GLU A 28 -8.18 1.50 -8.79
CA GLU A 28 -7.38 1.35 -10.02
C GLU A 28 -6.67 2.65 -10.40
N GLN A 29 -6.90 3.75 -9.67
CA GLN A 29 -6.32 5.05 -9.99
C GLN A 29 -4.94 5.21 -9.35
N PRO A 30 -4.01 5.91 -10.02
CA PRO A 30 -2.74 6.29 -9.42
C PRO A 30 -2.92 7.04 -8.10
N LEU A 31 -2.04 6.79 -7.13
CA LEU A 31 -2.10 7.42 -5.81
C LEU A 31 -2.18 8.95 -5.89
N GLU A 32 -1.42 9.59 -6.79
CA GLU A 32 -1.43 11.04 -6.94
C GLU A 32 -2.79 11.61 -7.40
N GLN A 33 -3.61 10.80 -8.07
CA GLN A 33 -4.95 11.17 -8.51
C GLN A 33 -5.99 10.97 -7.40
N LEU A 34 -5.71 10.09 -6.44
CA LEU A 34 -6.54 9.84 -5.28
C LEU A 34 -6.35 10.90 -4.20
N GLN A 35 -5.11 11.29 -3.98
CA GLN A 35 -4.75 12.35 -3.05
C GLN A 35 -3.50 13.04 -3.57
N GLU A 36 -3.59 14.35 -3.83
CA GLU A 36 -2.50 15.11 -4.44
C GLU A 36 -1.22 15.10 -3.59
N ASP A 37 -1.38 15.00 -2.26
CA ASP A 37 -0.27 14.95 -1.31
C ASP A 37 0.67 13.75 -1.52
N PHE A 38 0.24 12.69 -2.22
CA PHE A 38 1.14 11.58 -2.58
C PHE A 38 2.26 11.99 -3.54
N LYS A 39 2.22 13.18 -4.14
CA LYS A 39 3.37 13.79 -4.84
C LYS A 39 4.52 14.14 -3.89
N ILE A 40 4.24 14.26 -2.59
CA ILE A 40 5.19 14.59 -1.55
C ILE A 40 5.75 13.29 -0.97
N LEU A 41 7.08 13.14 -0.99
CA LEU A 41 7.77 11.92 -0.52
C LEU A 41 7.40 11.54 0.91
N ASP A 42 7.22 12.52 1.79
CA ASP A 42 6.86 12.30 3.19
C ASP A 42 5.52 11.58 3.36
N TYR A 43 4.57 11.76 2.45
CA TYR A 43 3.29 11.05 2.49
C TYR A 43 3.44 9.57 2.11
N LEU A 44 4.32 9.25 1.17
CA LEU A 44 4.65 7.86 0.85
C LEU A 44 5.43 7.19 1.97
N LEU A 45 6.39 7.90 2.57
CA LEU A 45 7.10 7.41 3.74
C LEU A 45 6.14 7.17 4.92
N PHE A 46 5.14 8.05 5.08
CA PHE A 46 4.11 7.88 6.09
C PHE A 46 3.23 6.66 5.82
N LEU A 47 2.79 6.46 4.57
CA LEU A 47 2.05 5.27 4.16
C LEU A 47 2.86 3.99 4.41
N GLU A 48 4.14 3.99 4.08
CA GLU A 48 5.06 2.88 4.33
C GLU A 48 5.10 2.51 5.81
N LYS A 49 5.31 3.50 6.69
CA LYS A 49 5.32 3.27 8.15
C LYS A 49 3.99 2.73 8.66
N LEU A 50 2.86 3.24 8.17
CA LEU A 50 1.54 2.73 8.56
C LEU A 50 1.36 1.27 8.15
N LEU A 51 1.77 0.90 6.93
CA LEU A 51 1.70 -0.49 6.48
C LEU A 51 2.62 -1.39 7.31
N GLN A 52 3.85 -0.96 7.57
CA GLN A 52 4.80 -1.71 8.42
C GLN A 52 4.23 -1.95 9.82
N GLN A 53 3.61 -0.92 10.42
CA GLN A 53 2.97 -1.02 11.73
C GLN A 53 1.77 -1.97 11.74
N GLN A 54 0.87 -1.84 10.76
CA GLN A 54 -0.36 -2.64 10.72
C GLN A 54 -0.10 -4.10 10.32
N LEU A 55 0.91 -4.35 9.49
CA LEU A 55 1.21 -5.68 8.96
C LEU A 55 2.37 -6.36 9.69
N SER A 56 3.06 -5.66 10.60
CA SER A 56 4.25 -6.14 11.31
C SER A 56 5.31 -6.72 10.36
N LYS A 57 5.52 -6.05 9.22
CA LYS A 57 6.41 -6.48 8.14
C LYS A 57 7.29 -5.33 7.67
N ASP A 58 8.49 -5.65 7.20
CA ASP A 58 9.36 -4.69 6.55
C ASP A 58 8.92 -4.50 5.10
N ILE A 59 8.13 -3.45 4.88
CA ILE A 59 7.58 -3.09 3.57
C ILE A 59 8.35 -1.88 3.08
N VAL A 60 9.06 -2.02 1.97
CA VAL A 60 9.79 -0.93 1.31
C VAL A 60 8.95 -0.45 0.13
N LEU A 61 8.08 0.53 0.36
CA LEU A 61 7.23 1.10 -0.69
C LEU A 61 8.03 2.01 -1.62
N LEU A 62 8.86 2.90 -1.06
CA LEU A 62 9.51 3.97 -1.82
C LEU A 62 10.36 3.48 -3.00
N GLU A 63 10.92 2.27 -2.89
CA GLU A 63 11.75 1.68 -3.95
C GLU A 63 10.93 0.88 -4.98
N ASN A 64 9.68 0.54 -4.65
CA ASN A 64 8.87 -0.40 -5.42
C ASN A 64 7.63 0.24 -6.05
N ILE A 65 7.25 1.46 -5.64
CA ILE A 65 6.10 2.16 -6.17
C ILE A 65 6.44 3.59 -6.61
N SER A 66 5.58 4.10 -7.47
CA SER A 66 5.57 5.48 -7.98
C SER A 66 4.13 5.98 -7.92
N PRO A 67 3.84 7.10 -7.21
CA PRO A 67 2.49 7.64 -7.04
C PRO A 67 1.77 7.97 -8.34
N ALA A 68 2.52 8.29 -9.38
CA ALA A 68 2.00 8.66 -10.69
C ALA A 68 1.57 7.44 -11.53
N ILE A 69 1.97 6.24 -11.13
CA ILE A 69 1.77 5.01 -11.90
C ILE A 69 0.95 4.00 -11.11
N HIS A 70 1.31 3.79 -9.86
CA HIS A 70 0.78 2.71 -9.04
C HIS A 70 -0.47 3.16 -8.30
N SER A 71 -1.41 2.23 -8.21
CA SER A 71 -2.68 2.34 -7.51
C SER A 71 -2.62 1.65 -6.14
N PRO A 72 -3.64 1.79 -5.28
CA PRO A 72 -3.68 1.01 -4.06
C PRO A 72 -3.76 -0.51 -4.30
N ASN A 73 -4.30 -0.97 -5.44
CA ASN A 73 -4.28 -2.39 -5.80
C ASN A 73 -2.86 -2.90 -6.09
N ASP A 74 -2.00 -2.05 -6.65
CA ASP A 74 -0.58 -2.39 -6.83
C ASP A 74 0.14 -2.52 -5.47
N ILE A 75 -0.24 -1.71 -4.48
CA ILE A 75 0.25 -1.85 -3.10
C ILE A 75 -0.20 -3.19 -2.49
N VAL A 76 -1.46 -3.57 -2.68
CA VAL A 76 -1.97 -4.89 -2.24
C VAL A 76 -1.12 -6.01 -2.86
N ALA A 77 -0.90 -5.96 -4.17
CA ALA A 77 -0.11 -6.95 -4.89
C ALA A 77 1.35 -7.01 -4.39
N LEU A 78 1.97 -5.84 -4.15
CA LEU A 78 3.32 -5.75 -3.59
C LEU A 78 3.41 -6.42 -2.22
N VAL A 79 2.49 -6.07 -1.30
CA VAL A 79 2.47 -6.64 0.05
C VAL A 79 2.27 -8.15 0.00
N LEU A 80 1.35 -8.64 -0.83
CA LEU A 80 1.12 -10.08 -1.00
C LEU A 80 2.38 -10.79 -1.53
N LYS A 81 3.07 -10.21 -2.51
CA LYS A 81 4.33 -10.75 -3.05
C LYS A 81 5.41 -10.85 -1.96
N LEU A 82 5.56 -9.83 -1.12
CA LEU A 82 6.49 -9.84 0.00
C LEU A 82 6.10 -10.92 1.03
N CYS A 83 4.82 -11.15 1.26
CA CYS A 83 4.35 -12.21 2.15
C CYS A 83 4.62 -13.63 1.66
N VAL A 84 4.65 -13.84 0.34
CA VAL A 84 4.99 -15.15 -0.25
C VAL A 84 6.50 -15.40 -0.21
N ASN A 85 7.31 -14.37 -0.42
CA ASN A 85 8.77 -14.50 -0.51
C ASN A 85 9.48 -14.79 0.83
N GLU A 86 8.86 -14.47 1.96
CA GLU A 86 9.39 -14.81 3.29
C GLU A 86 9.27 -16.31 3.64
N CYS A 87 8.61 -17.13 2.83
CA CYS A 87 8.55 -18.59 3.02
C CYS A 87 9.72 -19.37 2.41
N SER A 88 10.68 -18.70 1.77
CA SER A 88 11.76 -19.37 1.03
C SER A 88 13.15 -18.87 1.44
N CYS A 89 13.50 -19.07 2.70
CA CYS A 89 14.90 -19.02 3.18
C CYS A 89 15.04 -19.92 4.43
N THR A 90 15.06 -21.23 4.22
CA THR A 90 15.73 -22.17 5.15
C THR A 90 16.80 -22.89 4.33
N VAL A 91 18.04 -22.43 4.49
CA VAL A 91 19.25 -23.18 4.10
C VAL A 91 19.54 -24.19 5.20
#